data_AF-A0A7K7Q191-F1
#
_entry.id   AF-A0A7K7Q191-F1
#
_cell.length_a   1.000
_cell.length_b   1.000
_cell.length_c   1.000
_cell.angle_alpha   90.00
_cell.angle_beta   90.00
_cell.angle_gamma   90.00
#
_symmetry.space_group_name_H-M   'P 1'
#
loop_
_entity.id
_entity.type
_entity.pdbx_description
1 polymer ?
#
loop_
_entity_poly.entity_id
_entity_poly.type
_entity_poly.pdbx_seq_one_letter_code
_entity_poly.pdbx_strand_id
1 'polypeptide(L)'
;QRDCHNYIKLLLQLNSTHLYTCGTCAFSPACAYINVQHFSLERDASGKVVLEDGKGRCPFDPEYRSTAVMVDGELYAGTVSNFQGNEPTISRSQESRIALKTENSLNWLQAFVGSAYLRESLPAGNPEGDDDKVYFFFSETGKEFDYFENTIVSRIARVCKGDQGGERVLQRRWTTFLKAQLLCSHPEDGFPFNVLQDIFVLTPGELRWRETLFYGVFTSQNKGGLGSSAVCAFPMHSVHRAFSGLYKEVNRETQQWYTDTSPVPEPRPGM
;
A
#
# COMPACT_ATOMS: atom_id res chain seq x y z
N GLN A 1 13.94 0.75 26.87
CA GLN A 1 14.12 -0.67 27.22
C GLN A 1 12.80 -1.40 26.98
N ARG A 2 12.39 -1.56 25.70
CA ARG A 2 11.12 -2.24 25.31
C ARG A 2 11.20 -2.95 23.95
N ASP A 3 12.38 -3.25 23.44
CA ASP A 3 12.52 -3.40 21.98
C ASP A 3 12.66 -4.87 21.51
N CYS A 4 12.96 -5.82 22.41
CA CYS A 4 13.14 -7.24 22.05
C CYS A 4 11.91 -8.11 22.34
N HIS A 5 10.72 -7.66 21.95
CA HIS A 5 9.48 -8.46 22.03
C HIS A 5 8.93 -8.78 20.63
N ASN A 6 8.00 -9.73 20.57
CA ASN A 6 7.21 -9.97 19.37
C ASN A 6 5.94 -9.13 19.40
N TYR A 7 5.92 -8.05 18.62
CA TYR A 7 4.74 -7.22 18.41
C TYR A 7 4.01 -7.73 17.18
N ILE A 8 2.76 -8.18 17.34
CA ILE A 8 1.94 -8.61 16.22
C ILE A 8 1.55 -7.38 15.40
N LYS A 9 1.89 -7.38 14.12
CA LYS A 9 1.67 -6.25 13.19
C LYS A 9 0.58 -6.56 12.18
N LEU A 10 0.41 -7.83 11.82
CA LEU A 10 -0.60 -8.30 10.88
C LEU A 10 -1.38 -9.46 11.50
N LEU A 11 -2.70 -9.43 11.34
CA LEU A 11 -3.60 -10.54 11.64
C LEU A 11 -4.73 -10.51 10.60
N LEU A 12 -4.74 -11.49 9.69
CA LEU A 12 -5.60 -11.52 8.52
C LEU A 12 -6.30 -12.87 8.40
N GLN A 13 -7.53 -12.90 7.87
CA GLN A 13 -8.17 -14.15 7.48
C GLN A 13 -7.45 -14.72 6.26
N LEU A 14 -6.96 -15.96 6.34
CA LEU A 14 -6.38 -16.65 5.18
C LEU A 14 -7.45 -17.40 4.38
N ASN A 15 -8.24 -18.21 5.07
CA ASN A 15 -9.33 -19.01 4.54
C ASN A 15 -10.36 -19.27 5.65
N SER A 16 -11.36 -20.13 5.43
CA SER A 16 -12.40 -20.39 6.43
C SER A 16 -11.90 -21.05 7.74
N THR A 17 -10.69 -21.62 7.77
CA THR A 17 -10.17 -22.39 8.90
C THR A 17 -8.94 -21.77 9.56
N HIS A 18 -8.22 -20.86 8.88
CA HIS A 18 -6.96 -20.31 9.35
C HIS A 18 -6.91 -18.78 9.26
N LEU A 19 -6.24 -18.18 10.25
CA LEU A 19 -5.71 -16.82 10.19
C LEU A 19 -4.22 -16.87 9.82
N TYR A 20 -3.78 -15.82 9.17
CA TYR A 20 -2.38 -15.51 8.93
C TYR A 20 -1.93 -14.39 9.87
N THR A 21 -0.81 -14.58 10.57
CA THR A 21 -0.27 -13.58 11.50
C THR A 21 1.20 -13.33 11.23
N CYS A 22 1.64 -12.08 11.36
CA CYS A 22 3.05 -11.72 11.35
C CYS A 22 3.37 -10.75 12.48
N GLY A 23 4.58 -10.88 13.05
CA GLY A 23 5.06 -9.97 14.07
C GLY A 23 6.55 -9.70 13.97
N THR A 24 7.01 -8.68 14.70
CA THR A 24 8.39 -8.19 14.67
C THR A 24 9.41 -9.21 15.20
N CYS A 25 8.97 -10.12 16.07
CA CYS A 25 9.77 -11.17 16.69
C CYS A 25 11.18 -10.70 17.09
N ALA A 26 11.25 -9.64 17.92
CA ALA A 26 12.48 -9.02 18.40
C ALA A 26 13.43 -8.58 17.25
N PHE A 27 12.90 -7.80 16.31
CA PHE A 27 13.60 -7.37 15.08
C PHE A 27 14.09 -8.53 14.20
N SER A 28 13.36 -9.64 14.17
CA SER A 28 13.57 -10.73 13.23
C SER A 28 12.20 -11.24 12.77
N PRO A 29 11.47 -10.46 11.94
CA PRO A 29 10.06 -10.67 11.69
C PRO A 29 9.76 -12.07 11.20
N ALA A 30 8.70 -12.65 11.73
CA ALA A 30 8.25 -14.01 11.41
C ALA A 30 6.74 -14.05 11.27
N CYS A 31 6.27 -14.95 10.42
CA CYS A 31 4.85 -15.18 10.20
C CYS A 31 4.46 -16.61 10.56
N ALA A 32 3.19 -16.80 10.89
CA ALA A 32 2.62 -18.10 11.27
C ALA A 32 1.14 -18.18 10.89
N TYR A 33 0.60 -19.38 11.03
CA TYR A 33 -0.81 -19.69 10.79
C TYR A 33 -1.48 -20.01 12.12
N ILE A 34 -2.70 -19.51 12.33
CA ILE A 34 -3.51 -19.80 13.52
C ILE A 34 -4.75 -20.55 13.06
N ASN A 35 -4.93 -21.77 13.58
CA ASN A 35 -6.16 -22.51 13.39
C ASN A 35 -7.29 -21.82 14.16
N VAL A 36 -8.36 -21.41 13.49
CA VAL A 36 -9.46 -20.62 14.07
C VAL A 36 -10.27 -21.43 15.08
N GLN A 37 -10.45 -22.73 14.84
CA GLN A 37 -11.28 -23.59 15.69
C GLN A 37 -10.66 -23.80 17.07
N HIS A 38 -9.33 -23.97 17.13
CA HIS A 38 -8.61 -24.24 18.38
C HIS A 38 -7.84 -23.02 18.91
N PHE A 39 -7.78 -21.95 18.13
CA PHE A 39 -6.99 -20.74 18.41
C PHE A 39 -5.53 -21.06 18.77
N SER A 40 -4.94 -21.99 18.01
CA SER A 40 -3.58 -22.48 18.21
C SER A 40 -2.74 -22.29 16.96
N LEU A 41 -1.44 -22.07 17.14
CA LEU A 41 -0.50 -22.04 16.02
C LEU A 41 -0.47 -23.39 15.31
N GLU A 42 -0.45 -23.34 13.98
CA GLU A 42 -0.35 -24.51 13.12
C GLU A 42 1.00 -25.20 13.32
N ARG A 43 0.99 -26.54 13.33
CA ARG A 43 2.16 -27.37 13.58
C ARG A 43 2.36 -28.38 12.48
N ASP A 44 3.61 -28.62 12.11
CA ASP A 44 3.97 -29.66 11.16
C ASP A 44 3.83 -31.07 11.77
N ALA A 45 4.07 -32.11 10.96
CA ALA A 45 3.99 -33.51 11.38
C ALA A 45 4.96 -33.88 12.53
N SER A 46 6.00 -33.07 12.77
CA SER A 46 6.94 -33.24 13.89
C SER A 46 6.50 -32.51 15.16
N GLY A 47 5.38 -31.79 15.12
CA GLY A 47 4.84 -30.99 16.22
C GLY A 47 5.49 -29.60 16.34
N LYS A 48 6.34 -29.19 15.40
CA LYS A 48 6.97 -27.86 15.41
C LYS A 48 6.03 -26.84 14.78
N VAL A 49 6.01 -25.61 15.31
CA VAL A 49 5.22 -24.52 14.73
C VAL A 49 5.69 -24.22 13.30
N VAL A 50 4.73 -24.14 12.38
CA VAL A 50 4.97 -23.73 11.00
C VAL A 50 5.24 -22.22 10.98
N LEU A 51 6.49 -21.86 10.70
CA LEU A 51 6.94 -20.46 10.63
C LEU A 51 7.42 -20.12 9.22
N GLU A 52 7.10 -18.91 8.79
CA GLU A 52 7.59 -18.30 7.56
C GLU A 52 8.46 -17.08 7.84
N ASP A 53 9.37 -16.77 6.93
CA ASP A 53 10.15 -15.53 6.98
C ASP A 53 9.23 -14.32 6.82
N GLY A 54 9.24 -13.41 7.79
CA GLY A 54 8.42 -12.21 7.80
C GLY A 54 9.05 -11.01 7.08
N LYS A 55 10.28 -11.14 6.58
CA LYS A 55 10.97 -10.07 5.85
C LYS A 55 10.17 -9.61 4.63
N GLY A 56 9.95 -8.30 4.53
CA GLY A 56 9.15 -7.70 3.45
C GLY A 56 7.64 -7.93 3.55
N ARG A 57 7.17 -8.58 4.63
CA ARG A 57 5.75 -8.77 4.97
C ARG A 57 5.36 -7.98 6.20
N CYS A 58 6.25 -7.97 7.19
CA CYS A 58 6.10 -7.29 8.47
C CYS A 58 7.37 -6.48 8.77
N PRO A 59 7.25 -5.33 9.46
CA PRO A 59 8.42 -4.54 9.81
C PRO A 59 9.25 -5.21 10.89
N PHE A 60 10.52 -4.83 10.96
CA PHE A 60 11.46 -5.22 12.01
C PHE A 60 11.19 -4.45 13.31
N ASP A 61 11.04 -3.13 13.19
CA ASP A 61 10.79 -2.22 14.31
C ASP A 61 9.28 -2.12 14.59
N PRO A 62 8.83 -2.26 15.86
CA PRO A 62 7.43 -2.08 16.21
C PRO A 62 6.86 -0.68 15.92
N GLU A 63 7.70 0.36 15.86
CA GLU A 63 7.27 1.74 15.57
C GLU A 63 6.96 1.96 14.10
N TYR A 64 7.50 1.12 13.20
CA TYR A 64 7.15 1.21 11.79
C TYR A 64 5.72 0.72 11.55
N ARG A 65 4.96 1.54 10.84
CA ARG A 65 3.63 1.19 10.37
C ARG A 65 3.70 0.29 9.15
N SER A 66 2.74 -0.61 9.04
CA SER A 66 2.59 -1.54 7.93
C SER A 66 1.12 -1.75 7.64
N THR A 67 0.80 -2.12 6.41
CA THR A 67 -0.53 -2.54 6.00
C THR A 67 -0.44 -3.81 5.19
N ALA A 68 -1.48 -4.65 5.23
CA ALA A 68 -1.57 -5.78 4.32
C ALA A 68 -3.02 -6.21 4.07
N VAL A 69 -3.24 -6.88 2.95
CA VAL A 69 -4.49 -7.56 2.60
C VAL A 69 -4.16 -8.95 2.05
N MET A 70 -4.99 -9.93 2.41
CA MET A 70 -4.93 -11.28 1.87
C MET A 70 -5.91 -11.40 0.70
N VAL A 71 -5.42 -11.81 -0.47
CA VAL A 71 -6.24 -11.99 -1.68
C VAL A 71 -5.92 -13.35 -2.26
N ASP A 72 -6.89 -14.27 -2.24
CA ASP A 72 -6.78 -15.62 -2.79
C ASP A 72 -5.53 -16.41 -2.33
N GLY A 73 -5.12 -16.21 -1.07
CA GLY A 73 -3.94 -16.86 -0.48
C GLY A 73 -2.61 -16.15 -0.76
N GLU A 74 -2.61 -15.05 -1.52
CA GLU A 74 -1.46 -14.17 -1.69
C GLU A 74 -1.56 -12.98 -0.73
N LEU A 75 -0.44 -12.67 -0.07
CA LEU A 75 -0.31 -11.52 0.82
C LEU A 75 0.22 -10.32 0.03
N TYR A 76 -0.57 -9.25 0.02
CA TYR A 76 -0.16 -7.94 -0.48
C TYR A 76 0.20 -7.06 0.72
N ALA A 77 1.46 -6.67 0.85
CA ALA A 77 1.96 -5.96 2.03
C ALA A 77 2.69 -4.67 1.66
N GLY A 78 2.39 -3.59 2.40
CA GLY A 78 3.16 -2.35 2.44
C GLY A 78 3.91 -2.27 3.77
N THR A 79 5.23 -2.36 3.73
CA THR A 79 6.09 -2.35 4.94
C THR A 79 7.52 -1.89 4.62
N VAL A 80 8.40 -1.85 5.61
CA VAL A 80 9.85 -1.78 5.41
C VAL A 80 10.47 -3.19 5.39
N SER A 81 11.34 -3.47 4.42
CA SER A 81 11.91 -4.80 4.19
C SER A 81 13.22 -5.06 4.91
N ASN A 82 13.86 -4.04 5.49
CA ASN A 82 15.15 -4.17 6.17
C ASN A 82 15.12 -3.66 7.61
N PHE A 83 16.16 -4.02 8.36
CA PHE A 83 16.31 -3.69 9.77
C PHE A 83 16.44 -2.17 9.99
N GLN A 84 17.14 -1.47 9.09
CA GLN A 84 17.36 -0.02 9.17
C GLN A 84 16.09 0.80 8.94
N GLY A 85 15.05 0.22 8.34
CA GLY A 85 13.78 0.91 8.06
C GLY A 85 13.84 1.91 6.91
N ASN A 86 14.87 1.85 6.06
CA ASN A 86 15.05 2.75 4.92
C ASN A 86 14.76 2.08 3.56
N GLU A 87 14.31 0.82 3.56
CA GLU A 87 13.83 0.13 2.37
C GLU A 87 12.31 -0.12 2.45
N PRO A 88 11.49 0.89 2.20
CA PRO A 88 10.05 0.69 2.10
C PRO A 88 9.69 -0.08 0.83
N THR A 89 8.69 -0.96 0.92
CA THR A 89 8.27 -1.79 -0.20
C THR A 89 6.79 -2.09 -0.16
N ILE A 90 6.19 -2.12 -1.35
CA ILE A 90 4.91 -2.79 -1.58
C ILE A 90 5.22 -4.10 -2.29
N SER A 91 4.79 -5.22 -1.72
CA SER A 91 5.12 -6.56 -2.19
C SER A 91 3.89 -7.46 -2.29
N ARG A 92 3.96 -8.45 -3.18
CA ARG A 92 3.08 -9.61 -3.22
C ARG A 92 3.89 -10.85 -2.91
N SER A 93 3.48 -11.59 -1.90
CA SER A 93 4.10 -12.86 -1.51
C SER A 93 3.10 -13.98 -1.45
N GLN A 94 3.54 -15.16 -1.87
CA GLN A 94 2.80 -16.40 -1.76
C GLN A 94 3.70 -17.41 -1.05
N GLU A 95 3.16 -18.12 -0.05
CA GLU A 95 3.91 -19.06 0.78
C GLU A 95 5.19 -18.42 1.34
N SER A 96 6.39 -18.96 1.07
CA SER A 96 7.68 -18.46 1.54
C SER A 96 8.37 -17.47 0.59
N ARG A 97 7.75 -17.09 -0.53
CA ARG A 97 8.42 -16.32 -1.60
C ARG A 97 7.74 -14.99 -1.88
N ILE A 98 8.53 -13.93 -1.98
CA ILE A 98 8.09 -12.64 -2.54
C ILE A 98 8.10 -12.77 -4.07
N ALA A 99 6.92 -12.75 -4.69
CA ALA A 99 6.75 -12.85 -6.13
C ALA A 99 7.08 -11.52 -6.82
N LEU A 100 6.43 -10.45 -6.37
CA LEU A 100 6.59 -9.09 -6.90
C LEU A 100 6.87 -8.09 -5.78
N LYS A 101 7.66 -7.05 -6.08
CA LYS A 101 7.88 -5.92 -5.19
C LYS A 101 8.17 -4.63 -5.94
N THR A 102 7.97 -3.50 -5.29
CA THR A 102 8.40 -2.19 -5.80
C THR A 102 9.92 -2.14 -6.02
N GLU A 103 10.36 -1.32 -6.97
CA GLU A 103 11.78 -1.02 -7.19
C GLU A 103 12.42 -0.36 -5.96
N ASN A 104 13.69 -0.66 -5.69
CA ASN A 104 14.40 -0.14 -4.51
C ASN A 104 14.71 1.36 -4.60
N SER A 105 14.57 1.95 -5.80
CA SER A 105 14.72 3.39 -6.07
C SER A 105 13.55 4.24 -5.54
N LEU A 106 12.47 3.60 -5.04
CA LEU A 106 11.31 4.24 -4.42
C LEU A 106 11.48 4.41 -2.90
N ASN A 107 12.68 4.79 -2.47
CA ASN A 107 13.09 4.96 -1.07
C ASN A 107 12.40 6.13 -0.32
N TRP A 108 11.40 6.76 -0.94
CA TRP A 108 10.56 7.79 -0.32
C TRP A 108 9.25 7.26 0.27
N LEU A 109 8.84 6.02 -0.03
CA LEU A 109 7.58 5.47 0.47
C LEU A 109 7.66 5.42 2.00
N GLN A 110 6.82 6.17 2.71
CA GLN A 110 6.88 6.22 4.16
C GLN A 110 5.49 5.96 4.74
N ALA A 111 5.43 5.66 6.04
CA ALA A 111 4.21 5.60 6.85
C ALA A 111 2.97 4.99 6.14
N PHE A 112 3.00 3.67 5.91
CA PHE A 112 1.82 2.95 5.42
C PHE A 112 0.65 3.11 6.40
N VAL A 113 -0.54 3.34 5.87
CA VAL A 113 -1.76 3.58 6.65
C VAL A 113 -2.77 2.46 6.45
N GLY A 114 -3.03 2.06 5.21
CA GLY A 114 -4.03 1.04 4.93
C GLY A 114 -3.90 0.46 3.53
N SER A 115 -4.65 -0.62 3.29
CA SER A 115 -4.76 -1.28 2.00
C SER A 115 -6.14 -1.86 1.80
N ALA A 116 -6.61 -1.89 0.56
CA ALA A 116 -7.93 -2.43 0.20
C ALA A 116 -7.87 -3.19 -1.12
N TYR A 117 -8.60 -4.30 -1.19
CA TYR A 117 -8.81 -5.08 -2.41
C TYR A 117 -10.16 -4.72 -3.01
N LEU A 118 -10.19 -4.34 -4.28
CA LEU A 118 -11.41 -4.01 -5.00
C LEU A 118 -11.53 -4.87 -6.27
N ARG A 119 -12.71 -5.49 -6.42
CA ARG A 119 -13.04 -6.39 -7.53
C ARG A 119 -13.57 -5.60 -8.72
N GLU A 120 -12.69 -4.87 -9.39
CA GLU A 120 -13.04 -4.04 -10.55
C GLU A 120 -13.52 -4.87 -11.75
N SER A 121 -13.11 -6.13 -11.83
CA SER A 121 -13.53 -7.08 -12.87
C SER A 121 -15.01 -7.48 -12.79
N LEU A 122 -15.70 -7.13 -11.70
CA LEU A 122 -17.11 -7.44 -11.51
C LEU A 122 -18.04 -6.30 -11.98
N PRO A 123 -19.25 -6.65 -12.47
CA PRO A 123 -19.68 -7.99 -12.86
C PRO A 123 -18.95 -8.49 -14.12
N ALA A 124 -18.88 -9.80 -14.33
CA ALA A 124 -18.21 -10.37 -15.50
C ALA A 124 -18.73 -9.78 -16.82
N GLY A 125 -17.82 -9.36 -17.70
CA GLY A 125 -18.15 -8.65 -18.94
C GLY A 125 -18.32 -7.14 -18.78
N ASN A 126 -17.91 -6.56 -17.64
CA ASN A 126 -17.87 -5.12 -17.43
C ASN A 126 -16.96 -4.45 -18.49
N PRO A 127 -17.49 -3.61 -19.39
CA PRO A 127 -16.70 -2.98 -20.44
C PRO A 127 -15.74 -1.91 -19.91
N GLU A 128 -15.93 -1.48 -18.66
CA GLU A 128 -15.11 -0.46 -17.99
C GLU A 128 -14.29 -1.04 -16.82
N GLY A 129 -14.47 -2.33 -16.50
CA GLY A 129 -13.75 -3.03 -15.44
C GLY A 129 -12.62 -3.85 -16.05
N ASP A 130 -11.40 -3.59 -15.61
CA ASP A 130 -10.24 -4.39 -15.99
C ASP A 130 -9.95 -5.44 -14.89
N ASP A 131 -8.69 -5.82 -14.71
CA ASP A 131 -8.23 -6.65 -13.61
C ASP A 131 -8.55 -6.02 -12.24
N ASP A 132 -8.76 -6.90 -11.26
CA ASP A 132 -8.96 -6.49 -9.87
C ASP A 132 -7.71 -5.79 -9.34
N LYS A 133 -7.88 -4.85 -8.41
CA LYS A 133 -6.78 -4.02 -7.93
C LYS A 133 -6.64 -4.05 -6.43
N VAL A 134 -5.39 -3.95 -5.99
CA VAL A 134 -5.05 -3.71 -4.59
C VAL A 134 -4.57 -2.28 -4.46
N TYR A 135 -5.24 -1.54 -3.59
CA TYR A 135 -4.96 -0.16 -3.27
C TYR A 135 -4.13 -0.06 -2.00
N PHE A 136 -3.17 0.86 -1.98
CA PHE A 136 -2.32 1.17 -0.82
C PHE A 136 -2.39 2.66 -0.50
N PHE A 137 -2.46 2.97 0.78
CA PHE A 137 -2.57 4.33 1.29
C PHE A 137 -1.40 4.61 2.23
N PHE A 138 -0.67 5.69 1.98
CA PHE A 138 0.55 6.00 2.72
C PHE A 138 0.91 7.49 2.59
N SER A 139 1.86 7.95 3.41
CA SER A 139 2.40 9.32 3.34
C SER A 139 3.89 9.31 3.01
N GLU A 140 4.34 10.11 2.07
CA GLU A 140 5.76 10.16 1.66
C GLU A 140 6.26 11.61 1.57
N THR A 141 7.58 11.80 1.48
CA THR A 141 8.13 13.11 1.10
C THR A 141 7.79 13.41 -0.36
N GLY A 142 7.06 14.49 -0.60
CA GLY A 142 6.66 14.96 -1.92
C GLY A 142 7.82 15.59 -2.68
N LYS A 143 8.67 14.76 -3.30
CA LYS A 143 9.83 15.20 -4.09
C LYS A 143 9.47 16.05 -5.32
N GLU A 144 8.20 16.08 -5.71
CA GLU A 144 7.72 16.96 -6.77
C GLU A 144 7.58 18.43 -6.35
N PHE A 145 7.68 18.70 -5.05
CA PHE A 145 7.59 20.05 -4.51
C PHE A 145 8.98 20.50 -4.05
N ASP A 146 9.54 21.48 -4.75
CA ASP A 146 10.81 22.11 -4.40
C ASP A 146 10.57 23.18 -3.32
N TYR A 147 10.25 22.73 -2.10
CA TYR A 147 10.11 23.60 -0.92
C TYR A 147 11.37 23.56 -0.07
N PHE A 148 11.62 24.65 0.67
CA PHE A 148 12.71 24.74 1.65
C PHE A 148 12.62 23.68 2.77
N GLU A 149 11.42 23.12 3.00
CA GLU A 149 11.18 22.03 3.94
C GLU A 149 10.62 20.79 3.24
N ASN A 150 11.01 19.61 3.75
CA ASN A 150 10.50 18.32 3.29
C ASN A 150 8.98 18.24 3.49
N THR A 151 8.22 18.53 2.44
CA THR A 151 6.76 18.50 2.47
C THR A 151 6.27 17.06 2.43
N ILE A 152 5.49 16.65 3.43
CA ILE A 152 4.84 15.33 3.43
C ILE A 152 3.61 15.40 2.52
N VAL A 153 3.35 14.35 1.75
CA VAL A 153 2.14 14.22 0.95
C VAL A 153 1.52 12.85 1.12
N SER A 154 0.20 12.82 1.11
CA SER A 154 -0.59 11.60 1.19
C SER A 154 -0.83 11.04 -0.20
N ARG A 155 -0.74 9.71 -0.33
CA ARG A 155 -0.87 9.01 -1.61
C ARG A 155 -1.88 7.88 -1.54
N ILE A 156 -2.52 7.66 -2.68
CA ILE A 156 -3.15 6.40 -3.05
C ILE A 156 -2.31 5.77 -4.15
N ALA A 157 -1.96 4.50 -4.00
CA ALA A 157 -1.35 3.70 -5.04
C ALA A 157 -2.20 2.49 -5.37
N ARG A 158 -2.03 1.95 -6.57
CA ARG A 158 -2.69 0.72 -7.02
C ARG A 158 -1.72 -0.21 -7.73
N VAL A 159 -2.01 -1.51 -7.66
CA VAL A 159 -1.40 -2.58 -8.47
C VAL A 159 -2.50 -3.51 -8.96
N CYS A 160 -2.34 -4.06 -10.16
CA CYS A 160 -3.25 -5.08 -10.70
C CYS A 160 -2.96 -6.44 -10.05
N LYS A 161 -4.00 -7.19 -9.73
CA LYS A 161 -3.89 -8.49 -9.07
C LYS A 161 -3.14 -9.50 -9.94
N GLY A 162 -3.44 -9.52 -11.23
CA GLY A 162 -2.88 -10.35 -12.28
C GLY A 162 -1.51 -9.93 -12.82
N ASP A 163 -0.90 -8.86 -12.29
CA ASP A 163 0.46 -8.45 -12.66
C ASP A 163 1.45 -9.62 -12.45
N GLN A 164 2.28 -9.91 -13.45
CA GLN A 164 3.28 -10.98 -13.43
C GLN A 164 4.72 -10.43 -13.39
N GLY A 165 4.87 -9.12 -13.36
CA GLY A 165 6.13 -8.43 -13.57
C GLY A 165 6.60 -8.46 -15.02
N GLY A 166 7.75 -7.84 -15.28
CA GLY A 166 8.28 -7.75 -16.63
C GLY A 166 9.13 -8.96 -17.03
N GLU A 167 9.13 -9.29 -18.33
CA GLU A 167 9.83 -10.46 -18.87
C GLU A 167 11.36 -10.26 -18.91
N ARG A 168 11.82 -9.08 -19.34
CA ARG A 168 13.25 -8.75 -19.49
C ARG A 168 13.69 -7.62 -18.55
N VAL A 169 12.97 -6.51 -18.60
CA VAL A 169 13.11 -5.37 -17.68
C VAL A 169 12.05 -5.53 -16.59
N LEU A 170 12.29 -5.03 -15.37
CA LEU A 170 11.33 -5.16 -14.25
C LEU A 170 10.99 -6.62 -13.87
N GLN A 171 11.93 -7.55 -14.04
CA GLN A 171 11.76 -8.92 -13.55
C GLN A 171 11.49 -8.93 -12.04
N ARG A 172 10.39 -9.59 -11.65
CA ARG A 172 9.90 -9.65 -10.27
C ARG A 172 9.58 -8.28 -9.65
N ARG A 173 9.28 -7.28 -10.50
CA ARG A 173 8.85 -5.94 -10.09
C ARG A 173 7.47 -5.65 -10.68
N TRP A 174 6.68 -4.83 -9.98
CA TRP A 174 5.39 -4.38 -10.48
C TRP A 174 5.53 -3.66 -11.82
N THR A 175 4.68 -4.02 -12.78
CA THR A 175 4.52 -3.31 -14.06
C THR A 175 3.28 -2.42 -14.07
N THR A 176 2.37 -2.63 -13.11
CA THR A 176 1.09 -1.93 -12.97
C THR A 176 1.04 -0.94 -11.81
N PHE A 177 2.15 -0.75 -11.08
CA PHE A 177 2.22 0.17 -9.95
C PHE A 177 2.07 1.62 -10.41
N LEU A 178 0.99 2.27 -9.97
CA LEU A 178 0.79 3.71 -10.11
C LEU A 178 0.46 4.32 -8.75
N LYS A 179 0.82 5.61 -8.55
CA LYS A 179 0.41 6.40 -7.39
C LYS A 179 -0.09 7.79 -7.79
N ALA A 180 -1.01 8.32 -7.01
CA ALA A 180 -1.56 9.67 -7.13
C ALA A 180 -1.65 10.35 -5.76
N GLN A 181 -1.68 11.69 -5.74
CA GLN A 181 -1.82 12.45 -4.51
C GLN A 181 -3.27 12.47 -4.01
N LEU A 182 -3.45 12.31 -2.69
CA LEU A 182 -4.70 12.61 -2.00
C LEU A 182 -4.61 14.05 -1.48
N LEU A 183 -5.41 14.95 -2.06
CA LEU A 183 -5.48 16.35 -1.67
C LEU A 183 -6.63 16.56 -0.69
N CYS A 184 -6.30 16.84 0.58
CA CYS A 184 -7.25 17.24 1.60
C CYS A 184 -6.87 18.64 2.08
N SER A 185 -7.73 19.62 1.84
CA SER A 185 -7.49 21.02 2.20
C SER A 185 -8.78 21.70 2.59
N HIS A 186 -8.67 22.73 3.43
CA HIS A 186 -9.81 23.56 3.78
C HIS A 186 -10.27 24.37 2.54
N PRO A 187 -11.57 24.39 2.19
CA PRO A 187 -12.04 24.97 0.92
C PRO A 187 -11.85 26.49 0.78
N GLU A 188 -11.85 27.25 1.88
CA GLU A 188 -11.85 28.72 1.83
C GLU A 188 -10.45 29.32 1.70
N ASP A 189 -9.49 28.83 2.49
CA ASP A 189 -8.13 29.35 2.59
C ASP A 189 -7.07 28.40 1.99
N GLY A 190 -7.50 27.21 1.55
CA GLY A 190 -6.61 26.20 1.00
C GLY A 190 -5.69 25.54 2.03
N PHE A 191 -5.96 25.69 3.33
CA PHE A 191 -5.08 25.14 4.37
C PHE A 191 -4.92 23.62 4.23
N PRO A 192 -3.69 23.08 4.08
CA PRO A 192 -3.47 21.68 3.73
C PRO A 192 -3.48 20.75 4.96
N PHE A 193 -4.20 19.63 4.82
CA PHE A 193 -4.13 18.47 5.72
C PHE A 193 -3.43 17.33 4.96
N ASN A 194 -2.11 17.33 5.03
CA ASN A 194 -1.25 16.58 4.11
C ASN A 194 -0.73 15.24 4.65
N VAL A 195 -0.92 14.96 5.95
CA VAL A 195 -0.47 13.73 6.59
C VAL A 195 -1.66 12.80 6.85
N LEU A 196 -1.76 11.71 6.10
CA LEU A 196 -2.79 10.69 6.28
C LEU A 196 -2.52 9.89 7.56
N GLN A 197 -3.53 9.80 8.43
CA GLN A 197 -3.47 9.07 9.69
C GLN A 197 -4.17 7.72 9.62
N ASP A 198 -5.33 7.67 8.97
CA ASP A 198 -6.16 6.47 8.82
C ASP A 198 -6.98 6.52 7.53
N ILE A 199 -7.41 5.35 7.04
CA ILE A 199 -8.26 5.21 5.85
C ILE A 199 -9.38 4.18 6.09
N PHE A 200 -10.59 4.53 5.71
CA PHE A 200 -11.73 3.63 5.66
C PHE A 200 -12.27 3.54 4.23
N VAL A 201 -12.45 2.31 3.74
CA VAL A 201 -12.94 2.05 2.38
C VAL A 201 -14.38 1.54 2.45
N LEU A 202 -15.30 2.36 1.99
CA LEU A 202 -16.73 2.03 1.96
C LEU A 202 -17.13 1.62 0.54
N THR A 203 -17.43 0.34 0.36
CA THR A 203 -17.98 -0.20 -0.89
C THR A 203 -19.43 -0.62 -0.64
N PRO A 204 -20.44 0.03 -1.26
CA PRO A 204 -21.87 -0.27 -1.01
C PRO A 204 -22.30 -1.71 -1.34
N GLY A 205 -21.48 -2.43 -2.12
CA GLY A 205 -21.61 -3.86 -2.38
C GLY A 205 -20.56 -4.33 -3.38
N GLU A 206 -20.25 -5.63 -3.40
CA GLU A 206 -19.17 -6.22 -4.23
C GLU A 206 -19.29 -5.90 -5.73
N LEU A 207 -20.52 -5.77 -6.25
CA LEU A 207 -20.78 -5.43 -7.66
C LEU A 207 -20.79 -3.91 -7.94
N ARG A 208 -20.68 -3.09 -6.90
CA ARG A 208 -20.82 -1.62 -6.95
C ARG A 208 -19.51 -0.92 -6.59
N TRP A 209 -18.38 -1.48 -6.99
CA TRP A 209 -17.04 -0.91 -6.76
C TRP A 209 -16.90 0.53 -7.27
N ARG A 210 -17.65 0.91 -8.30
CA ARG A 210 -17.70 2.29 -8.84
C ARG A 210 -18.18 3.32 -7.83
N GLU A 211 -18.98 2.88 -6.87
CA GLU A 211 -19.54 3.70 -5.80
C GLU A 211 -18.67 3.67 -4.53
N THR A 212 -17.48 3.05 -4.61
CA THR A 212 -16.55 3.04 -3.48
C THR A 212 -16.15 4.47 -3.10
N LEU A 213 -16.21 4.74 -1.80
CA LEU A 213 -15.74 5.98 -1.17
C LEU A 213 -14.56 5.66 -0.26
N PHE A 214 -13.46 6.38 -0.46
CA PHE A 214 -12.30 6.33 0.41
C PHE A 214 -12.36 7.51 1.39
N TYR A 215 -12.61 7.22 2.67
CA TYR A 215 -12.59 8.23 3.74
C TYR A 215 -11.21 8.23 4.38
N GLY A 216 -10.51 9.35 4.33
CA GLY A 216 -9.22 9.52 5.00
C GLY A 216 -9.30 10.51 6.15
N VAL A 217 -8.63 10.18 7.25
CA VAL A 217 -8.38 11.11 8.37
C VAL A 217 -7.00 11.71 8.17
N PHE A 218 -6.91 13.04 8.13
CA PHE A 218 -5.69 13.77 7.85
C PHE A 218 -5.36 14.75 8.96
N THR A 219 -4.07 15.00 9.17
CA THR A 219 -3.54 16.05 10.05
C THR A 219 -2.64 17.00 9.27
N SER A 220 -2.48 18.23 9.76
CA SER A 220 -1.45 19.13 9.24
C SER A 220 -0.03 18.70 9.67
N GLN A 221 0.97 18.91 8.82
CA GLN A 221 2.38 18.69 9.17
C GLN A 221 2.95 19.71 10.17
N ASN A 222 2.29 20.87 10.35
CA ASN A 222 2.79 21.97 11.17
C ASN A 222 2.66 21.64 12.66
N LYS A 223 3.74 21.13 13.25
CA LYS A 223 3.85 20.74 14.66
C LYS A 223 3.68 21.89 15.67
N GLY A 224 3.70 23.15 15.22
CA GLY A 224 3.65 24.34 16.07
C GLY A 224 2.27 25.00 16.22
N GLY A 225 1.26 24.58 15.44
CA GLY A 225 -0.11 25.07 15.55
C GLY A 225 -1.00 24.16 16.40
N LEU A 226 -2.19 24.65 16.80
CA LEU A 226 -3.25 23.78 17.32
C LEU A 226 -3.47 22.64 16.32
N GLY A 227 -3.13 21.41 16.72
CA GLY A 227 -3.17 20.24 15.86
C GLY A 227 -4.54 20.11 15.19
N SER A 228 -4.60 20.47 13.91
CA SER A 228 -5.85 20.51 13.16
C SER A 228 -5.95 19.23 12.33
N SER A 229 -7.14 18.63 12.35
CA SER A 229 -7.45 17.40 11.63
C SER A 229 -8.62 17.62 10.69
N ALA A 230 -8.67 16.85 9.61
CA ALA A 230 -9.76 16.85 8.66
C ALA A 230 -10.15 15.43 8.27
N VAL A 231 -11.40 15.25 7.84
CA VAL A 231 -11.86 14.02 7.19
C VAL A 231 -12.23 14.38 5.76
N CYS A 232 -11.58 13.74 4.80
CA CYS A 232 -11.86 13.92 3.37
C CYS A 232 -12.40 12.62 2.78
N ALA A 233 -13.36 12.72 1.86
CA ALA A 233 -13.91 11.60 1.12
C ALA A 233 -13.50 11.70 -0.36
N PHE A 234 -12.95 10.61 -0.90
CA PHE A 234 -12.53 10.52 -2.29
C PHE A 234 -13.38 9.46 -3.00
N PRO A 235 -14.19 9.84 -3.99
CA PRO A 235 -14.97 8.87 -4.74
C PRO A 235 -14.13 8.15 -5.79
N MET A 236 -14.45 6.88 -6.05
CA MET A 236 -13.71 6.03 -7.00
C MET A 236 -13.59 6.65 -8.40
N HIS A 237 -14.59 7.38 -8.89
CA HIS A 237 -14.50 8.05 -10.19
C HIS A 237 -13.38 9.12 -10.25
N SER A 238 -13.08 9.80 -9.14
CA SER A 238 -11.97 10.78 -9.07
C SER A 238 -10.63 10.07 -9.04
N VAL A 239 -10.55 8.94 -8.32
CA VAL A 239 -9.37 8.08 -8.28
C VAL A 239 -9.08 7.51 -9.68
N HIS A 240 -10.10 6.98 -10.35
CA HIS A 240 -9.99 6.47 -11.71
C HIS A 240 -9.52 7.56 -12.67
N ARG A 241 -10.12 8.76 -12.61
CA ARG A 241 -9.70 9.92 -13.42
C ARG A 241 -8.22 10.28 -13.21
N ALA A 242 -7.73 10.25 -11.98
CA ALA A 242 -6.33 10.53 -11.68
C ALA A 242 -5.39 9.51 -12.33
N PHE A 243 -5.71 8.21 -12.25
CA PHE A 243 -4.91 7.16 -12.88
C PHE A 243 -5.06 7.07 -14.41
N SER A 244 -6.17 7.56 -14.96
CA SER A 244 -6.35 7.74 -16.41
C SER A 244 -5.80 9.08 -16.93
N GLY A 245 -5.20 9.91 -16.07
CA GLY A 245 -4.60 11.20 -16.42
C GLY A 245 -3.18 11.09 -16.99
N LEU A 246 -2.50 12.23 -17.12
CA LEU A 246 -1.11 12.27 -17.58
C LEU A 246 -0.14 11.84 -16.48
N TYR A 247 1.04 11.38 -16.88
CA TYR A 247 2.09 10.94 -15.96
C TYR A 247 3.02 12.12 -15.62
N LYS A 248 3.62 12.06 -14.43
CA LYS A 248 4.71 12.97 -14.05
C LYS A 248 6.05 12.31 -14.36
N GLU A 249 6.96 13.09 -14.96
CA GLU A 249 8.34 12.68 -15.22
C GLU A 249 9.31 13.65 -14.53
N VAL A 250 10.48 13.13 -14.14
CA VAL A 250 11.59 13.94 -13.63
C VAL A 250 12.58 14.21 -14.75
N ASN A 251 12.85 15.49 -15.02
CA ASN A 251 13.92 15.86 -15.92
C ASN A 251 15.27 15.47 -15.28
N ARG A 252 16.05 14.62 -15.96
CA ARG A 252 17.30 14.08 -15.39
C ARG A 252 18.38 15.14 -15.16
N GLU A 253 18.37 16.23 -15.93
CA GLU A 253 19.36 17.30 -15.84
C GLU A 253 18.99 18.31 -14.76
N THR A 254 17.74 18.78 -14.77
CA THR A 254 17.27 19.82 -13.84
C THR A 254 16.72 19.27 -12.53
N GLN A 255 16.48 17.96 -12.44
CA GLN A 255 15.78 17.27 -11.34
C GLN A 255 14.37 17.82 -11.07
N GLN A 256 13.82 18.60 -12.00
CA GLN A 256 12.47 19.17 -11.88
C GLN A 256 11.42 18.21 -12.44
N TRP A 257 10.28 18.17 -11.75
CA TRP A 257 9.14 17.38 -12.17
C TRP A 257 8.27 18.15 -13.15
N TYR A 258 7.83 17.49 -14.20
CA TYR A 258 6.90 18.03 -15.19
C TYR A 258 5.83 17.01 -15.55
N THR A 259 4.73 17.49 -16.13
CA THR A 259 3.69 16.61 -16.66
C THR A 259 4.07 16.24 -18.07
N ASP A 260 4.27 14.94 -18.32
CA ASP A 260 4.53 14.46 -19.68
C ASP A 260 3.25 14.52 -20.51
N THR A 261 3.37 15.13 -21.68
CA THR A 261 2.26 15.32 -22.65
C THR A 261 2.47 14.48 -23.91
N SER A 262 3.52 13.65 -23.92
CA SER A 262 3.81 12.72 -25.01
C SER A 262 2.69 11.68 -25.15
N PRO A 263 2.53 11.08 -26.35
CA PRO A 263 1.59 9.98 -26.54
C PRO A 263 1.84 8.84 -25.56
N VAL A 264 0.80 8.43 -24.85
CA VAL A 264 0.87 7.31 -23.88
C VAL A 264 1.10 6.01 -24.65
N PRO A 265 2.06 5.15 -24.24
CA PRO A 265 2.28 3.85 -24.87
C PRO A 265 1.05 2.93 -24.77
N GLU A 266 0.92 2.02 -25.75
CA GLU A 266 -0.12 0.98 -25.75
C GLU A 266 0.52 -0.42 -25.61
N PRO A 267 0.02 -1.29 -24.70
CA PRO A 267 -1.06 -1.04 -23.75
C PRO A 267 -0.69 0.01 -22.70
N ARG A 268 -1.69 0.77 -22.25
CA ARG A 268 -1.52 1.85 -21.27
C ARG A 268 -0.84 1.35 -19.98
N PRO A 269 0.26 1.99 -19.53
CA PRO A 269 0.92 1.61 -18.28
C PRO A 269 -0.02 1.70 -17.06
N GLY A 270 -0.09 0.62 -16.26
CA GLY A 270 -0.93 0.55 -15.08
C GLY A 270 -2.37 0.08 -15.31
N MET A 271 -2.63 -0.49 -16.48
CA MET A 271 -3.80 -1.31 -16.80
C MET A 271 -3.34 -2.77 -16.90
#